data_AF-A0A9Q1RHY9-F1
#
_entry.id   AF-A0A9Q1RHY9-F1
#
_cell.length_a   1.000
_cell.length_b   1.000
_cell.length_c   1.000
_cell.angle_alpha   90.00
_cell.angle_beta   90.00
_cell.angle_gamma   90.00
#
_symmetry.space_group_name_H-M   'P 1'
#
loop_
_entity.id
_entity.type
_entity.pdbx_description
1 polymer ?
#
loop_
_entity_poly.entity_id
_entity_poly.type
_entity_poly.pdbx_seq_one_letter_code
_entity_poly.pdbx_strand_id
1 'polypeptide(L)'
;MLIYGIFCSYQVVRADEEGLSDVYNSITYQGVRANEEEEVLLDVYNLAEVFRLNYEEMERKFKVYIYKDGDSKTFYRTPRKLTGKYSSEGYFFQNIRVSKFVTEDPDEAHSFFIPISCHKMRGKGTSYENMTIIVQNYVDSLIAKYPYWNRTMGADHFFVTCHDVGVRATEGHPFFHLPFQLEEMTLRSGQLWVSEQVIETLKSGDTGPLVYQKRFYRTKFCICPGGSQVNSARITDSIHYGCVPVILSDYYDLPFNDILDWHKFAVILREKDVYDLKQILKNITQEEFVTLHNNLVKIQKHFQWNTPPVRHDAFHMVMYDLWLRHHVIK
;
A
#
# COMPACT_ATOMS: atom_id res chain seq x y z
N MET A 1 16.71 8.65 -6.47
CA MET A 1 15.62 7.83 -7.04
C MET A 1 14.59 7.47 -5.98
N LEU A 2 13.30 7.59 -6.32
CA LEU A 2 12.21 7.25 -5.42
C LEU A 2 12.00 5.74 -5.43
N ILE A 3 12.30 5.08 -4.31
CA ILE A 3 11.79 3.73 -4.07
C ILE A 3 10.34 3.88 -3.63
N TYR A 4 9.40 3.53 -4.49
CA TYR A 4 8.01 3.53 -4.11
C TYR A 4 7.66 2.18 -3.48
N GLY A 5 7.69 2.14 -2.16
CA GLY A 5 7.20 1.00 -1.39
C GLY A 5 5.70 0.90 -1.54
N ILE A 6 5.21 0.02 -2.42
CA ILE A 6 3.78 -0.28 -2.49
C ILE A 6 3.44 -1.20 -1.32
N PHE A 7 2.33 -0.92 -0.63
CA PHE A 7 1.84 -1.80 0.42
C PHE A 7 1.57 -3.21 -0.12
N CYS A 8 2.04 -4.21 0.63
CA CYS A 8 1.77 -5.61 0.36
C CYS A 8 0.38 -5.96 0.91
N SER A 9 -0.53 -6.45 0.08
CA SER A 9 -1.76 -7.09 0.57
C SER A 9 -1.74 -8.59 0.28
N TYR A 10 -2.24 -9.40 1.21
CA TYR A 10 -2.32 -10.85 1.04
C TYR A 10 -3.42 -11.28 0.06
N GLN A 11 -4.43 -10.43 -0.16
CA GLN A 11 -5.58 -10.77 -0.96
C GLN A 11 -5.98 -9.63 -1.86
N VAL A 12 -6.00 -9.97 -3.15
CA VAL A 12 -6.57 -9.15 -4.19
C VAL A 12 -7.89 -9.76 -4.56
N VAL A 13 -8.95 -8.98 -4.37
CA VAL A 13 -10.30 -9.37 -4.75
C VAL A 13 -10.35 -9.37 -6.26
N ARG A 14 -10.36 -10.57 -6.84
CA ARG A 14 -10.96 -10.77 -8.16
C ARG A 14 -12.44 -10.40 -8.02
N ALA A 15 -12.94 -9.50 -8.86
CA ALA A 15 -14.32 -9.02 -8.86
C ALA A 15 -15.35 -10.09 -9.29
N ASP A 16 -15.07 -11.37 -9.02
CA ASP A 16 -15.73 -12.53 -9.62
C ASP A 16 -16.03 -13.65 -8.61
N GLU A 17 -16.15 -13.35 -7.31
CA GLU A 17 -16.84 -14.23 -6.35
C GLU A 17 -18.16 -13.62 -5.88
N GLU A 18 -19.24 -14.02 -6.57
CA GLU A 18 -20.64 -13.86 -6.17
C GLU A 18 -20.83 -14.40 -4.74
N GLY A 19 -21.06 -13.50 -3.77
CA GLY A 19 -21.39 -13.88 -2.40
C GLY A 19 -21.11 -12.84 -1.31
N LEU A 20 -20.36 -11.77 -1.61
CA LEU A 20 -20.00 -10.72 -0.63
C LEU A 20 -20.89 -9.47 -0.68
N SER A 21 -21.75 -9.34 -1.69
CA SER A 21 -22.74 -8.26 -1.83
C SER A 21 -23.79 -8.27 -0.71
N ASP A 22 -24.23 -9.45 -0.28
CA ASP A 22 -25.53 -9.56 0.38
C ASP A 22 -25.47 -9.29 1.90
N VAL A 23 -24.30 -9.48 2.52
CA VAL A 23 -24.09 -9.09 3.93
C VAL A 23 -23.76 -7.59 4.03
N TYR A 24 -23.01 -7.06 3.06
CA TYR A 24 -22.57 -5.66 3.00
C TYR A 24 -23.73 -4.70 2.73
N ASN A 25 -24.65 -5.07 1.83
CA ASN A 25 -25.85 -4.29 1.53
C ASN A 25 -26.88 -4.28 2.67
N SER A 26 -26.80 -5.24 3.61
CA SER A 26 -27.75 -5.32 4.73
C SER A 26 -27.48 -4.29 5.85
N ILE A 27 -26.28 -3.69 5.91
CA ILE A 27 -25.86 -2.81 7.02
C ILE A 27 -25.79 -1.32 6.60
N THR A 28 -25.66 -0.97 5.32
CA THR A 28 -25.36 0.42 4.92
C THR A 28 -26.12 1.01 3.72
N TYR A 29 -27.19 0.39 3.21
CA TYR A 29 -27.92 0.97 2.07
C TYR A 29 -29.40 1.25 2.35
N GLN A 30 -29.65 2.35 3.04
CA GLN A 30 -30.88 3.12 2.87
C GLN A 30 -30.56 4.56 2.50
N GLY A 31 -30.43 4.81 1.19
CA GLY A 31 -30.84 6.07 0.55
C GLY A 31 -29.95 7.31 0.73
N VAL A 32 -28.67 7.25 0.32
CA VAL A 32 -27.82 8.45 0.17
C VAL A 32 -27.71 8.80 -1.33
N ARG A 33 -27.84 10.08 -1.69
CA ARG A 33 -27.71 10.53 -3.10
C ARG A 33 -26.22 10.66 -3.47
N ALA A 34 -25.87 10.45 -4.74
CA ALA A 34 -24.49 10.51 -5.24
C ALA A 34 -23.69 11.78 -4.86
N ASN A 35 -24.35 12.94 -4.68
CA ASN A 35 -23.69 14.17 -4.22
C ASN A 35 -23.40 14.17 -2.70
N GLU A 36 -24.20 13.49 -1.90
CA GLU A 36 -23.97 13.31 -0.46
C GLU A 36 -22.87 12.24 -0.21
N GLU A 37 -22.73 11.25 -1.10
CA GLU A 37 -21.63 10.26 -1.05
C GLU A 37 -20.25 10.91 -1.22
N GLU A 38 -20.13 11.89 -2.10
CA GLU A 38 -18.88 12.62 -2.35
C GLU A 38 -18.53 13.55 -1.16
N GLU A 39 -19.54 14.15 -0.51
CA GLU A 39 -19.39 15.01 0.67
C GLU A 39 -19.02 14.19 1.93
N VAL A 40 -19.57 12.98 2.08
CA VAL A 40 -19.31 12.04 3.19
C VAL A 40 -17.92 11.39 3.11
N LEU A 41 -17.30 11.36 1.93
CA LEU A 41 -15.94 10.89 1.70
C LEU A 41 -14.88 11.95 2.05
N LEU A 42 -15.23 13.24 2.11
CA LEU A 42 -14.24 14.30 2.32
C LEU A 42 -13.65 14.27 3.73
N ASP A 43 -14.40 13.80 4.73
CA ASP A 43 -13.95 13.86 6.12
C ASP A 43 -12.79 12.89 6.40
N VAL A 44 -12.48 11.88 5.59
CA VAL A 44 -11.34 10.96 5.86
C VAL A 44 -9.99 11.44 5.30
N TYR A 45 -9.98 12.56 4.57
CA TYR A 45 -8.76 13.14 4.00
C TYR A 45 -8.21 14.25 4.89
N ASN A 46 -6.88 14.42 4.91
CA ASN A 46 -6.25 15.53 5.65
C ASN A 46 -6.69 16.90 5.10
N LEU A 47 -6.78 17.03 3.77
CA LEU A 47 -7.22 18.23 3.07
C LEU A 47 -8.12 17.86 1.89
N ALA A 48 -9.40 17.69 2.18
CA ALA A 48 -10.36 17.09 1.25
C ALA A 48 -10.57 17.87 -0.05
N GLU A 49 -10.70 19.21 0.04
CA GLU A 49 -10.84 20.07 -1.14
C GLU A 49 -9.59 20.05 -2.02
N VAL A 50 -8.41 20.07 -1.38
CA VAL A 50 -7.11 20.00 -2.07
C VAL A 50 -6.96 18.64 -2.75
N PHE A 51 -7.32 17.56 -2.07
CA PHE A 51 -7.34 16.21 -2.64
C PHE A 51 -8.20 16.17 -3.91
N ARG A 52 -9.45 16.65 -3.83
CA ARG A 52 -10.38 16.62 -4.97
C ARG A 52 -9.82 17.34 -6.19
N LEU A 53 -9.36 18.58 -6.01
CA LEU A 53 -8.82 19.41 -7.11
C LEU A 53 -7.53 18.83 -7.70
N ASN A 54 -6.58 18.43 -6.86
CA ASN A 54 -5.31 17.88 -7.33
C ASN A 54 -5.50 16.51 -7.98
N TYR A 55 -6.45 15.70 -7.48
CA TYR A 55 -6.74 14.40 -8.07
C TYR A 55 -7.34 14.54 -9.47
N GLU A 56 -8.28 15.47 -9.67
CA GLU A 56 -8.81 15.81 -11.00
C GLU A 56 -7.70 16.29 -11.95
N GLU A 57 -6.75 17.09 -11.46
CA GLU A 57 -5.62 17.54 -12.26
C GLU A 57 -4.66 16.39 -12.62
N MET A 58 -4.32 15.54 -11.66
CA MET A 58 -3.53 14.32 -11.86
C MET A 58 -4.17 13.44 -12.94
N GLU A 59 -5.48 13.20 -12.84
CA GLU A 59 -6.24 12.40 -13.79
C GLU A 59 -6.19 12.93 -15.23
N ARG A 60 -5.99 14.24 -15.40
CA ARG A 60 -5.94 14.91 -16.71
C ARG A 60 -4.52 15.06 -17.25
N LYS A 61 -3.55 15.35 -16.39
CA LYS A 61 -2.21 15.79 -16.79
C LYS A 61 -1.12 14.77 -16.56
N PHE A 62 -1.23 13.91 -15.55
CA PHE A 62 -0.10 13.10 -15.13
C PHE A 62 0.30 12.11 -16.22
N LYS A 63 1.61 12.11 -16.54
CA LYS A 63 2.20 11.24 -17.55
C LYS A 63 3.42 10.50 -17.01
N VAL A 64 3.44 9.20 -17.24
CA VAL A 64 4.51 8.29 -16.86
C VAL A 64 5.08 7.64 -18.09
N TYR A 65 6.38 7.79 -18.30
CA TYR A 65 7.10 7.04 -19.32
C TYR A 65 7.60 5.72 -18.73
N ILE A 66 7.40 4.62 -19.45
CA ILE A 66 7.88 3.30 -19.02
C ILE A 66 9.14 2.95 -19.81
N TYR A 67 10.23 2.64 -19.11
CA TYR A 67 11.45 2.18 -19.78
C TYR A 67 11.22 0.89 -20.56
N LYS A 68 11.63 0.90 -21.83
CA LYS A 68 11.39 -0.20 -22.79
C LYS A 68 12.40 -1.34 -22.68
N ASP A 69 13.55 -1.12 -22.04
CA ASP A 69 14.68 -2.07 -22.01
C ASP A 69 14.54 -3.25 -21.05
N GLY A 70 13.32 -3.54 -20.61
CA GLY A 70 13.06 -4.82 -19.98
C GLY A 70 13.19 -5.95 -20.99
N ASP A 71 14.17 -6.85 -20.84
CA ASP A 71 14.21 -8.05 -21.68
C ASP A 71 12.91 -8.85 -21.50
N SER A 72 12.23 -9.08 -22.63
CA SER A 72 10.95 -9.80 -22.72
C SER A 72 11.00 -11.22 -22.14
N LYS A 73 12.19 -11.81 -21.97
CA LYS A 73 12.44 -13.14 -21.40
C LYS A 73 12.77 -13.13 -19.89
N THR A 74 12.96 -11.96 -19.26
CA THR A 74 13.45 -11.83 -17.86
C THR A 74 12.44 -11.19 -16.91
N PHE A 75 12.89 -10.48 -15.87
CA PHE A 75 12.14 -10.06 -14.69
C PHE A 75 11.18 -8.88 -14.96
N TYR A 76 11.12 -8.38 -16.19
CA TYR A 76 10.41 -7.17 -16.57
C TYR A 76 8.99 -7.40 -17.12
N ARG A 77 8.40 -8.55 -16.76
CA ARG A 77 7.00 -8.92 -17.08
C ARG A 77 6.26 -9.25 -15.80
N THR A 78 5.01 -8.81 -15.74
CA THR A 78 4.01 -9.21 -14.75
C THR A 78 4.09 -10.72 -14.46
N PRO A 79 4.10 -11.13 -13.18
CA PRO A 79 3.98 -12.54 -12.81
C PRO A 79 2.76 -13.19 -13.48
N ARG A 80 2.88 -14.45 -13.95
CA ARG A 80 1.76 -15.19 -14.58
C ARG A 80 0.63 -15.53 -13.61
N LYS A 81 0.91 -15.51 -12.29
CA LYS A 81 -0.07 -15.70 -11.22
C LYS A 81 0.17 -14.61 -10.17
N LEU A 82 -0.86 -13.82 -9.90
CA LEU A 82 -0.87 -12.80 -8.84
C LEU A 82 -1.42 -13.46 -7.57
N THR A 83 -0.56 -14.13 -6.81
CA THR A 83 -0.97 -14.86 -5.60
C THR A 83 -0.07 -14.53 -4.42
N GLY A 84 -0.68 -14.31 -3.25
CA GLY A 84 0.02 -14.04 -2.00
C GLY A 84 0.45 -12.58 -1.82
N LYS A 85 1.25 -12.32 -0.78
CA LYS A 85 1.64 -10.97 -0.29
C LYS A 85 2.35 -10.05 -1.28
N TYR A 86 2.75 -10.57 -2.44
CA TYR A 86 3.51 -9.83 -3.46
C TYR A 86 2.66 -9.49 -4.70
N SER A 87 1.35 -9.73 -4.62
CA SER A 87 0.41 -9.53 -5.71
C SER A 87 0.31 -8.07 -6.15
N SER A 88 0.40 -7.11 -5.20
CA SER A 88 0.26 -5.68 -5.47
C SER A 88 1.26 -5.14 -6.50
N GLU A 89 2.52 -5.61 -6.49
CA GLU A 89 3.51 -5.30 -7.51
C GLU A 89 3.03 -5.71 -8.90
N GLY A 90 2.47 -6.92 -9.03
CA GLY A 90 1.96 -7.40 -10.30
C GLY A 90 0.69 -6.69 -10.77
N TYR A 91 -0.22 -6.32 -9.85
CA TYR A 91 -1.39 -5.48 -10.18
C TYR A 91 -0.97 -4.11 -10.69
N PHE A 92 0.00 -3.46 -10.03
CA PHE A 92 0.55 -2.21 -10.53
C PHE A 92 1.11 -2.36 -11.95
N PHE A 93 1.90 -3.39 -12.21
CA PHE A 93 2.45 -3.66 -13.54
C PHE A 93 1.38 -3.89 -14.61
N GLN A 94 0.26 -4.55 -14.28
CA GLN A 94 -0.85 -4.72 -15.22
C GLN A 94 -1.54 -3.39 -15.49
N ASN A 95 -1.91 -2.69 -14.42
CA ASN A 95 -2.71 -1.48 -14.48
C ASN A 95 -1.96 -0.34 -15.14
N ILE A 96 -0.67 -0.11 -14.81
CA ILE A 96 0.10 0.98 -15.40
C ILE A 96 0.14 0.87 -16.92
N ARG A 97 0.37 -0.33 -17.46
CA ARG A 97 0.52 -0.58 -18.91
C ARG A 97 -0.74 -0.30 -19.74
N VAL A 98 -1.92 -0.37 -19.12
CA VAL A 98 -3.20 -0.12 -19.78
C VAL A 98 -3.85 1.18 -19.32
N SER A 99 -3.18 1.93 -18.43
CA SER A 99 -3.71 3.18 -17.87
C SER A 99 -3.53 4.36 -18.82
N LYS A 100 -4.38 5.37 -18.66
CA LYS A 100 -4.30 6.68 -19.35
C LYS A 100 -3.05 7.50 -18.99
N PHE A 101 -2.33 7.10 -17.94
CA PHE A 101 -1.15 7.80 -17.45
C PHE A 101 0.08 7.51 -18.30
N VAL A 102 0.10 6.45 -19.12
CA VAL A 102 1.29 6.14 -19.93
C VAL A 102 1.45 7.14 -21.06
N THR A 103 2.68 7.57 -21.29
CA THR A 103 3.09 8.27 -22.51
C THR A 103 4.23 7.51 -23.20
N GLU A 104 4.24 7.58 -24.53
CA GLU A 104 5.35 7.11 -25.36
C GLU A 104 6.40 8.20 -25.59
N ASP A 105 6.05 9.46 -25.30
CA ASP A 105 6.93 10.63 -25.40
C ASP A 105 7.57 10.93 -24.03
N PRO A 106 8.89 10.73 -23.88
CA PRO A 106 9.59 11.01 -22.63
C PRO A 106 9.65 12.51 -22.28
N ASP A 107 9.47 13.40 -23.25
CA ASP A 107 9.46 14.85 -22.99
C ASP A 107 8.14 15.31 -22.35
N GLU A 108 7.05 14.56 -22.54
CA GLU A 108 5.78 14.77 -21.85
C GLU A 108 5.73 14.14 -20.44
N ALA A 109 6.73 13.32 -20.09
CA ALA A 109 6.71 12.51 -18.88
C ALA A 109 7.04 13.33 -17.62
N HIS A 110 6.14 13.24 -16.64
CA HIS A 110 6.32 13.80 -15.29
C HIS A 110 7.10 12.84 -14.38
N SER A 111 7.08 11.54 -14.67
CA SER A 111 7.84 10.52 -13.94
C SER A 111 8.22 9.35 -14.84
N PHE A 112 9.28 8.63 -14.48
CA PHE A 112 9.79 7.50 -15.23
C PHE A 112 9.67 6.20 -14.44
N PHE A 113 8.89 5.25 -14.95
CA PHE A 113 8.74 3.94 -14.35
C PHE A 113 9.81 2.97 -14.84
N ILE A 114 10.53 2.37 -13.89
CA ILE A 114 11.53 1.34 -14.12
C ILE A 114 10.89 -0.03 -13.83
N PRO A 115 10.63 -0.87 -14.86
CA PRO A 115 9.78 -2.05 -14.74
C PRO A 115 10.50 -3.29 -14.15
N ILE A 116 11.13 -3.16 -12.98
CA ILE A 116 11.80 -4.27 -12.28
C ILE A 116 10.81 -5.03 -11.39
N SER A 117 10.72 -6.37 -11.53
CA SER A 117 9.97 -7.21 -10.60
C SER A 117 10.90 -8.00 -9.67
N CYS A 118 11.11 -7.50 -8.46
CA CYS A 118 11.86 -8.19 -7.41
C CYS A 118 11.16 -9.49 -6.98
N HIS A 119 9.82 -9.51 -6.97
CA HIS A 119 9.06 -10.73 -6.69
C HIS A 119 9.38 -11.86 -7.67
N LYS A 120 9.50 -11.54 -8.97
CA LYS A 120 9.83 -12.54 -10.00
C LYS A 120 11.26 -13.06 -9.85
N MET A 121 12.20 -12.24 -9.38
CA MET A 121 13.56 -12.69 -9.05
C MET A 121 13.53 -13.70 -7.89
N ARG A 122 12.82 -13.36 -6.81
CA ARG A 122 12.65 -14.27 -5.66
C ARG A 122 11.98 -15.59 -6.06
N GLY A 123 10.95 -15.54 -6.90
CA GLY A 123 10.25 -16.73 -7.39
C GLY A 123 11.13 -17.68 -8.22
N LYS A 124 12.24 -17.20 -8.79
CA LYS A 124 13.25 -18.05 -9.47
C LYS A 124 14.37 -18.54 -8.55
N GLY A 125 14.33 -18.22 -7.26
CA GLY A 125 15.35 -18.62 -6.29
C GLY A 125 16.62 -17.78 -6.33
N THR A 126 16.60 -16.58 -6.90
CA THR A 126 17.73 -15.65 -6.88
C THR A 126 18.05 -15.25 -5.43
N SER A 127 19.32 -15.23 -5.03
CA SER A 127 19.75 -14.73 -3.71
C SER A 127 19.58 -13.21 -3.62
N TYR A 128 19.54 -12.64 -2.41
CA TYR A 128 19.38 -11.19 -2.27
C TYR A 128 20.56 -10.42 -2.87
N GLU A 129 21.78 -10.91 -2.69
CA GLU A 129 23.00 -10.31 -3.23
C GLU A 129 22.96 -10.26 -4.76
N ASN A 130 22.50 -11.36 -5.38
CA ASN A 130 22.33 -11.42 -6.83
C ASN A 130 21.19 -10.52 -7.32
N MET A 131 20.11 -10.35 -6.54
CA MET A 131 19.06 -9.40 -6.89
C MET A 131 19.62 -7.97 -6.93
N THR A 132 20.40 -7.59 -5.92
CA THR A 132 21.03 -6.26 -5.86
C THR A 132 21.90 -6.00 -7.09
N ILE A 133 22.73 -6.97 -7.47
CA ILE A 133 23.57 -6.88 -8.68
C ILE A 133 22.72 -6.75 -9.95
N ILE A 134 21.63 -7.52 -10.07
CA ILE A 134 20.74 -7.46 -11.25
C ILE A 134 20.06 -6.09 -11.34
N VAL A 135 19.54 -5.58 -10.22
CA VAL A 135 18.89 -4.27 -10.15
C VAL A 135 19.87 -3.17 -10.52
N GLN A 136 21.07 -3.19 -9.93
CA GLN A 136 22.13 -2.23 -10.21
C GLN A 136 22.52 -2.22 -11.68
N ASN A 137 22.87 -3.38 -12.24
CA ASN A 137 23.26 -3.48 -13.65
C ASN A 137 22.16 -2.99 -14.60
N TYR A 138 20.89 -3.25 -14.27
CA TYR A 138 19.78 -2.76 -15.08
C TYR A 138 19.66 -1.24 -15.00
N VAL A 139 19.70 -0.66 -13.80
CA VAL A 139 19.67 0.80 -13.62
C VAL A 139 20.85 1.47 -14.34
N ASP A 140 22.07 0.97 -14.15
CA ASP A 140 23.27 1.47 -14.82
C ASP A 140 23.13 1.42 -16.35
N SER A 141 22.52 0.35 -16.89
CA SER A 141 22.24 0.25 -18.32
C SER A 141 21.23 1.30 -18.81
N LEU A 142 20.23 1.64 -18.00
CA LEU A 142 19.26 2.70 -18.31
C LEU A 142 19.93 4.08 -18.28
N ILE A 143 20.78 4.34 -17.28
CA ILE A 143 21.55 5.57 -17.15
C ILE A 143 22.47 5.76 -18.37
N ALA A 144 23.16 4.71 -18.79
CA ALA A 144 24.09 4.77 -19.92
C ALA A 144 23.36 4.95 -21.26
N LYS A 145 22.14 4.42 -21.39
CA LYS A 145 21.41 4.39 -22.66
C LYS A 145 20.48 5.60 -22.86
N TYR A 146 19.86 6.10 -21.80
CA TYR A 146 18.85 7.15 -21.90
C TYR A 146 19.29 8.44 -21.24
N PRO A 147 19.16 9.59 -21.91
CA PRO A 147 19.57 10.88 -21.34
C PRO A 147 18.64 11.35 -20.21
N TYR A 148 17.45 10.76 -20.07
CA TYR A 148 16.40 11.22 -19.14
C TYR A 148 16.77 11.11 -17.68
N TRP A 149 17.63 10.15 -17.32
CA TRP A 149 18.08 9.98 -15.94
C TRP A 149 18.79 11.24 -15.40
N ASN A 150 19.61 11.87 -16.24
CA ASN A 150 20.42 13.02 -15.86
C ASN A 150 19.60 14.30 -15.68
N ARG A 151 18.32 14.32 -16.11
CA ARG A 151 17.42 15.48 -15.97
C ARG A 151 17.23 15.88 -14.51
N THR A 152 17.02 14.88 -13.65
CA THR A 152 16.78 15.08 -12.22
C THR A 152 17.67 14.19 -11.36
N MET A 153 18.78 13.68 -11.92
CA MET A 153 19.66 12.69 -11.29
C MET A 153 18.89 11.49 -10.71
N GLY A 154 17.86 11.03 -11.44
CA GLY A 154 16.99 9.93 -11.05
C GLY A 154 15.90 10.27 -10.04
N ALA A 155 15.70 11.54 -9.64
CA ALA A 155 14.66 11.92 -8.68
C ALA A 155 13.22 11.66 -9.17
N ASP A 156 12.93 11.82 -10.46
CA ASP A 156 11.62 11.54 -11.08
C ASP A 156 11.47 10.08 -11.55
N HIS A 157 12.48 9.25 -11.26
CA HIS A 157 12.45 7.81 -11.52
C HIS A 157 11.90 7.07 -10.33
N PHE A 158 11.06 6.08 -10.60
CA PHE A 158 10.53 5.19 -9.59
C PHE A 158 10.43 3.76 -10.10
N PHE A 159 10.55 2.82 -9.17
CA PHE A 159 10.12 1.44 -9.35
C PHE A 159 9.26 1.05 -8.16
N VAL A 160 8.47 0.00 -8.36
CA VAL A 160 7.55 -0.49 -7.34
C VAL A 160 8.04 -1.81 -6.82
N THR A 161 7.93 -2.00 -5.52
CA THR A 161 8.30 -3.24 -4.87
C THR A 161 7.39 -3.52 -3.70
N CYS A 162 7.17 -4.81 -3.48
CA CYS A 162 6.44 -5.33 -2.34
C CYS A 162 7.44 -5.94 -1.33
N HIS A 163 7.36 -5.56 -0.05
CA HIS A 163 8.05 -6.16 1.12
C HIS A 163 9.58 -5.87 1.19
N ASP A 164 10.25 -6.53 2.14
CA ASP A 164 11.71 -6.50 2.39
C ASP A 164 12.59 -6.83 1.17
N VAL A 165 12.02 -7.46 0.13
CA VAL A 165 12.76 -7.87 -1.06
C VAL A 165 13.22 -6.65 -1.83
N GLY A 166 12.39 -5.60 -1.91
CA GLY A 166 12.77 -4.34 -2.54
C GLY A 166 13.89 -3.65 -1.79
N VAL A 167 13.72 -3.49 -0.48
CA VAL A 167 14.70 -2.85 0.42
C VAL A 167 16.07 -3.52 0.28
N ARG A 168 16.11 -4.85 0.35
CA ARG A 168 17.35 -5.63 0.21
C ARG A 168 17.91 -5.62 -1.21
N ALA A 169 17.05 -5.68 -2.22
CA ALA A 169 17.48 -5.62 -3.63
C ALA A 169 18.01 -4.24 -4.06
N THR A 170 17.87 -3.22 -3.21
CA THR A 170 18.39 -1.88 -3.44
C THR A 170 19.42 -1.43 -2.41
N GLU A 171 19.75 -2.30 -1.45
CA GLU A 171 20.69 -2.01 -0.38
C GLU A 171 22.10 -1.76 -0.96
N GLY A 172 22.72 -0.63 -0.59
CA GLY A 172 24.09 -0.28 -0.98
C GLY A 172 24.25 0.52 -2.29
N HIS A 173 23.18 0.87 -3.00
CA HIS A 173 23.30 1.69 -4.21
C HIS A 173 23.30 3.19 -3.89
N PRO A 174 24.21 3.99 -4.46
CA PRO A 174 24.36 5.41 -4.13
C PRO A 174 23.16 6.29 -4.52
N PHE A 175 22.27 5.82 -5.40
CA PHE A 175 21.11 6.58 -5.91
C PHE A 175 19.75 6.14 -5.31
N PHE A 176 19.73 5.06 -4.54
CA PHE A 176 18.53 4.57 -3.84
C PHE A 176 18.48 5.21 -2.45
N HIS A 177 17.86 6.39 -2.35
CA HIS A 177 17.47 6.93 -1.06
C HIS A 177 16.12 6.33 -0.70
N LEU A 178 16.11 5.33 0.20
CA LEU A 178 14.89 4.98 0.90
C LEU A 178 14.43 6.24 1.66
N PRO A 179 13.18 6.70 1.51
CA PRO A 179 12.60 7.48 2.58
C PRO A 179 12.56 6.55 3.79
N PHE A 180 13.48 6.83 4.71
CA PHE A 180 13.58 6.30 6.06
C PHE A 180 14.01 4.84 6.29
N GLN A 181 15.02 4.76 7.14
CA GLN A 181 15.69 3.59 7.68
C GLN A 181 14.74 2.75 8.55
N LEU A 182 14.91 1.45 8.46
CA LEU A 182 14.45 0.49 9.44
C LEU A 182 15.36 0.59 10.66
N GLU A 183 14.87 1.10 11.80
CA GLU A 183 15.47 0.78 13.10
C GLU A 183 14.80 -0.47 13.66
N GLU A 184 15.61 -1.40 14.15
CA GLU A 184 15.18 -2.63 14.78
C GLU A 184 14.55 -2.36 16.14
N MET A 185 13.30 -2.77 16.34
CA MET A 185 12.84 -3.21 17.66
C MET A 185 12.38 -4.66 17.57
N THR A 186 13.29 -5.54 17.97
CA THR A 186 12.98 -6.93 18.28
C THR A 186 12.08 -6.92 19.53
N LEU A 187 10.77 -7.00 19.35
CA LEU A 187 9.88 -7.48 20.43
C LEU A 187 10.27 -8.93 20.71
N ARG A 188 11.20 -9.10 21.66
CA ARG A 188 11.51 -10.39 22.26
C ARG A 188 10.19 -11.03 22.64
N SER A 189 9.94 -12.21 22.07
CA SER A 189 8.98 -13.21 22.50
C SER A 189 8.50 -13.01 23.95
N GLY A 190 7.30 -12.45 24.11
CA GLY A 190 6.69 -12.17 25.41
C GLY A 190 5.19 -12.00 25.24
N GLN A 191 4.43 -12.88 25.88
CA GLN A 191 2.99 -13.04 25.78
C GLN A 191 2.21 -11.72 25.98
N LEU A 192 1.27 -11.41 25.06
CA LEU A 192 0.16 -10.51 25.36
C LEU A 192 -1.14 -11.34 25.36
N TRP A 193 -1.63 -11.67 26.56
CA TRP A 193 -2.94 -12.31 26.76
C TRP A 193 -3.95 -11.23 27.11
N VAL A 194 -4.94 -11.00 26.24
CA VAL A 194 -6.11 -10.18 26.52
C VAL A 194 -7.36 -11.00 26.17
N SER A 195 -8.34 -11.00 27.08
CA SER A 195 -9.52 -11.88 27.12
C SER A 195 -10.29 -12.03 25.81
N GLU A 196 -10.81 -13.23 25.60
CA GLU A 196 -11.44 -13.88 24.41
C GLU A 196 -12.55 -13.14 23.63
N GLN A 197 -12.81 -11.85 23.85
CA GLN A 197 -13.89 -11.14 23.14
C GLN A 197 -13.51 -9.76 22.58
N VAL A 198 -12.28 -9.27 22.80
CA VAL A 198 -11.92 -7.88 22.46
C VAL A 198 -10.71 -7.76 21.53
N ILE A 199 -9.78 -8.72 21.55
CA ILE A 199 -8.49 -8.64 20.84
C ILE A 199 -8.05 -10.04 20.44
N GLU A 200 -7.85 -10.32 19.15
CA GLU A 200 -7.19 -11.54 18.68
C GLU A 200 -5.80 -11.23 18.09
N THR A 201 -4.76 -11.81 18.67
CA THR A 201 -3.40 -11.80 18.12
C THR A 201 -3.26 -12.95 17.12
N LEU A 202 -3.23 -12.66 15.82
CA LEU A 202 -3.05 -13.67 14.79
C LEU A 202 -1.59 -14.14 14.75
N LYS A 203 -1.34 -15.35 15.23
CA LYS A 203 -0.04 -16.02 15.10
C LYS A 203 0.15 -16.51 13.66
N SER A 204 1.32 -16.25 13.09
CA SER A 204 1.76 -16.85 11.83
C SER A 204 1.97 -18.36 12.02
N GLY A 205 0.93 -19.16 11.84
CA GLY A 205 1.03 -20.62 11.95
C GLY A 205 -0.26 -21.38 12.19
N ASP A 206 -1.34 -20.73 12.62
CA ASP A 206 -2.58 -21.43 12.95
C ASP A 206 -3.71 -21.19 11.95
N THR A 207 -4.17 -22.29 11.36
CA THR A 207 -5.49 -22.52 10.72
C THR A 207 -5.71 -21.99 9.30
N GLY A 208 -6.43 -22.80 8.50
CA GLY A 208 -6.64 -22.58 7.06
C GLY A 208 -7.37 -21.26 6.70
N PRO A 209 -7.39 -20.89 5.40
CA PRO A 209 -7.80 -19.56 4.92
C PRO A 209 -9.16 -19.07 5.44
N LEU A 210 -10.13 -19.98 5.56
CA LEU A 210 -11.50 -19.68 5.99
C LEU A 210 -11.62 -19.36 7.49
N VAL A 211 -10.74 -19.90 8.34
CA VAL A 211 -10.75 -19.64 9.80
C VAL A 211 -10.12 -18.28 10.08
N TYR A 212 -9.05 -17.95 9.36
CA TYR A 212 -8.41 -16.63 9.39
C TYR A 212 -9.39 -15.52 8.99
N GLN A 213 -10.08 -15.66 7.86
CA GLN A 213 -11.07 -14.70 7.37
C GLN A 213 -12.22 -14.47 8.37
N LYS A 214 -12.82 -15.56 8.87
CA LYS A 214 -13.95 -15.47 9.83
C LYS A 214 -13.59 -14.76 11.14
N ARG A 215 -12.31 -14.78 11.55
CA ARG A 215 -11.84 -14.12 12.78
C ARG A 215 -11.75 -12.60 12.63
N PHE A 216 -11.27 -12.10 11.50
CA PHE A 216 -11.25 -10.66 11.25
C PHE A 216 -12.65 -10.05 11.24
N TYR A 217 -13.61 -10.68 10.54
CA TYR A 217 -14.98 -10.17 10.46
C TYR A 217 -15.71 -10.08 11.81
N ARG A 218 -15.21 -10.77 12.84
CA ARG A 218 -15.78 -10.75 14.20
C ARG A 218 -15.02 -9.85 15.16
N THR A 219 -13.83 -9.39 14.78
CA THR A 219 -12.93 -8.64 15.66
C THR A 219 -13.15 -7.14 15.45
N LYS A 220 -13.35 -6.39 16.54
CA LYS A 220 -13.51 -4.93 16.49
C LYS A 220 -12.18 -4.22 16.18
N PHE A 221 -11.11 -4.63 16.87
CA PHE A 221 -9.79 -3.99 16.83
C PHE A 221 -8.69 -4.98 16.46
N CYS A 222 -7.82 -4.60 15.52
CA CYS A 222 -6.71 -5.44 15.06
C CYS A 222 -5.37 -4.79 15.40
N ILE A 223 -4.62 -5.41 16.30
CA ILE A 223 -3.34 -4.87 16.75
C ILE A 223 -2.29 -5.04 15.64
N CYS A 224 -1.73 -3.90 15.24
CA CYS A 224 -0.69 -3.75 14.24
C CYS A 224 0.56 -3.19 14.93
N PRO A 225 1.35 -4.03 15.63
CA PRO A 225 2.58 -3.55 16.23
C PRO A 225 3.60 -3.17 15.16
N GLY A 226 4.38 -2.14 15.48
CA GLY A 226 5.59 -1.74 14.78
C GLY A 226 6.46 -2.94 14.45
N GLY A 227 6.99 -2.97 13.25
CA GLY A 227 7.91 -4.00 12.81
C GLY A 227 8.87 -3.40 11.78
N SER A 228 9.94 -4.13 11.47
CA SER A 228 11.00 -3.71 10.53
C SER A 228 10.55 -3.69 9.06
N GLN A 229 9.26 -3.51 8.76
CA GLN A 229 8.76 -3.50 7.40
C GLN A 229 7.73 -2.39 7.24
N VAL A 230 8.02 -1.51 6.27
CA VAL A 230 7.34 -0.24 5.99
C VAL A 230 5.82 -0.39 5.81
N ASN A 231 5.32 -1.59 5.46
CA ASN A 231 3.89 -1.87 5.36
C ASN A 231 3.59 -3.30 5.80
N SER A 232 3.30 -3.48 7.09
CA SER A 232 2.82 -4.76 7.60
C SER A 232 1.51 -5.13 6.90
N ALA A 233 1.44 -6.30 6.28
CA ALA A 233 0.20 -6.79 5.68
C ALA A 233 -0.97 -6.83 6.67
N ARG A 234 -0.68 -6.83 7.98
CA ARG A 234 -1.69 -6.71 9.05
C ARG A 234 -2.52 -5.45 8.93
N ILE A 235 -1.93 -4.31 8.56
CA ILE A 235 -2.67 -3.05 8.42
C ILE A 235 -3.66 -3.16 7.26
N THR A 236 -3.18 -3.61 6.10
CA THR A 236 -4.03 -3.78 4.91
C THR A 236 -5.10 -4.85 5.11
N ASP A 237 -4.78 -5.95 5.80
CA ASP A 237 -5.74 -7.01 6.10
C ASP A 237 -6.81 -6.50 7.09
N SER A 238 -6.41 -5.73 8.11
CA SER A 238 -7.34 -5.12 9.08
C SER A 238 -8.34 -4.20 8.36
N ILE A 239 -7.83 -3.31 7.51
CA ILE A 239 -8.67 -2.44 6.66
C ILE A 239 -9.60 -3.29 5.80
N HIS A 240 -9.06 -4.25 5.05
CA HIS A 240 -9.81 -5.08 4.11
C HIS A 240 -11.01 -5.78 4.77
N TYR A 241 -10.81 -6.35 5.96
CA TYR A 241 -11.87 -7.06 6.67
C TYR A 241 -12.72 -6.18 7.61
N GLY A 242 -12.50 -4.87 7.63
CA GLY A 242 -13.28 -3.93 8.44
C GLY A 242 -12.92 -3.94 9.93
N CYS A 243 -11.75 -4.48 10.29
CA CYS A 243 -11.24 -4.46 11.65
C CYS A 243 -10.47 -3.16 11.90
N VAL A 244 -10.86 -2.35 12.88
CA VAL A 244 -10.21 -1.05 13.15
C VAL A 244 -8.74 -1.28 13.54
N PRO A 245 -7.76 -0.81 12.75
CA PRO A 245 -6.35 -1.05 13.03
C PRO A 245 -5.92 -0.27 14.27
N VAL A 246 -5.21 -0.96 15.16
CA VAL A 246 -4.55 -0.37 16.34
C VAL A 246 -3.06 -0.38 16.10
N ILE A 247 -2.52 0.76 15.69
CA ILE A 247 -1.11 0.93 15.34
C ILE A 247 -0.35 1.18 16.64
N LEU A 248 0.61 0.29 16.97
CA LEU A 248 1.49 0.45 18.12
C LEU A 248 2.90 0.73 17.62
N SER A 249 3.28 2.00 17.52
CA SER A 249 4.63 2.38 17.11
C SER A 249 4.94 3.83 17.47
N ASP A 250 6.20 4.12 17.79
CA ASP A 250 6.65 5.50 18.03
C ASP A 250 6.89 6.26 16.72
N TYR A 251 7.15 5.56 15.63
CA TYR A 251 7.36 6.11 14.29
C TYR A 251 6.75 5.18 13.24
N TYR A 252 5.78 5.68 12.46
CA TYR A 252 5.21 4.91 11.36
C TYR A 252 5.01 5.79 10.13
N ASP A 253 5.53 5.32 8.99
CA ASP A 253 5.29 5.93 7.69
C ASP A 253 4.12 5.18 7.04
N LEU A 254 2.89 5.59 7.38
CA LEU A 254 1.68 4.89 6.97
C LEU A 254 1.40 5.07 5.47
N PRO A 255 0.76 4.10 4.79
CA PRO A 255 0.34 4.30 3.41
C PRO A 255 -0.54 5.54 3.28
N PHE A 256 -0.20 6.39 2.32
CA PHE A 256 -0.97 7.59 2.02
C PHE A 256 -1.15 8.53 3.22
N ASN A 257 -0.20 8.55 4.16
CA ASN A 257 -0.28 9.35 5.39
C ASN A 257 -0.48 10.85 5.11
N ASP A 258 0.09 11.38 4.03
CA ASP A 258 -0.09 12.78 3.62
C ASP A 258 -1.47 13.05 3.03
N ILE A 259 -2.20 12.00 2.63
CA ILE A 259 -3.49 12.09 1.92
C ILE A 259 -4.65 11.79 2.86
N LEU A 260 -4.56 10.71 3.64
CA LEU A 260 -5.59 10.18 4.53
C LEU A 260 -5.28 10.53 5.98
N ASP A 261 -6.32 10.93 6.73
CA ASP A 261 -6.20 11.15 8.18
C ASP A 261 -6.41 9.83 8.92
N TRP A 262 -5.31 9.16 9.26
CA TRP A 262 -5.34 7.88 9.96
C TRP A 262 -6.00 7.94 11.33
N HIS A 263 -6.04 9.09 12.00
CA HIS A 263 -6.72 9.20 13.30
C HIS A 263 -8.25 9.06 13.19
N LYS A 264 -8.80 9.22 11.99
CA LYS A 264 -10.25 9.11 11.75
C LYS A 264 -10.74 7.69 11.53
N PHE A 265 -9.84 6.73 11.32
CA PHE A 265 -10.20 5.32 11.07
C PHE A 265 -9.27 4.29 11.74
N ALA A 266 -8.28 4.74 12.51
CA ALA A 266 -7.34 3.89 13.24
C ALA A 266 -7.11 4.42 14.66
N VAL A 267 -6.66 3.53 15.56
CA VAL A 267 -6.19 3.91 16.90
C VAL A 267 -4.67 3.90 16.88
N ILE A 268 -4.04 5.06 17.01
CA ILE A 268 -2.57 5.20 16.98
C ILE A 268 -2.05 5.37 18.40
N LEU A 269 -1.16 4.47 18.82
CA LEU A 269 -0.60 4.38 20.17
C LEU A 269 0.92 4.26 20.09
N ARG A 270 1.59 4.81 21.10
CA ARG A 270 3.05 4.65 21.24
C ARG A 270 3.38 3.28 21.78
N GLU A 271 4.61 2.81 21.57
CA GLU A 271 5.00 1.47 22.01
C GLU A 271 4.90 1.30 23.52
N LYS A 272 5.23 2.35 24.28
CA LYS A 272 5.11 2.35 25.75
C LYS A 272 3.67 2.19 26.25
N ASP A 273 2.67 2.52 25.43
CA ASP A 273 1.26 2.45 25.81
C ASP A 273 0.73 0.99 25.70
N VAL A 274 1.58 0.03 25.26
CA VAL A 274 1.23 -1.40 25.15
C VAL A 274 0.73 -2.02 26.45
N TYR A 275 1.23 -1.55 27.60
CA TYR A 275 0.83 -2.07 28.91
C TYR A 275 -0.60 -1.65 29.30
N ASP A 276 -1.04 -0.48 28.82
CA ASP A 276 -2.37 0.07 29.06
C ASP A 276 -3.34 -0.20 27.90
N LEU A 277 -2.88 -0.88 26.84
CA LEU A 277 -3.63 -1.14 25.61
C LEU A 277 -5.05 -1.64 25.86
N LYS A 278 -5.21 -2.61 26.76
CA LYS A 278 -6.52 -3.16 27.10
C LYS A 278 -7.45 -2.12 27.71
N GLN A 279 -6.93 -1.25 28.57
CA GLN A 279 -7.72 -0.20 29.21
C GLN A 279 -8.08 0.88 28.20
N ILE A 280 -7.13 1.28 27.35
CA ILE A 280 -7.33 2.25 26.28
C ILE A 280 -8.46 1.79 25.35
N LEU A 281 -8.37 0.56 24.83
CA LEU A 281 -9.39 0.04 23.90
C LEU A 281 -10.76 -0.18 24.56
N LYS A 282 -10.81 -0.46 25.86
CA LYS A 282 -12.07 -0.53 26.63
C LYS A 282 -12.71 0.84 26.88
N ASN A 283 -11.89 1.89 26.94
CA ASN A 283 -12.37 3.25 27.17
C ASN A 283 -12.95 3.88 25.90
N ILE A 284 -12.65 3.33 24.71
CA ILE A 284 -13.30 3.73 23.46
C ILE A 284 -14.78 3.39 23.54
N THR A 285 -15.61 4.41 23.47
CA THR A 285 -17.07 4.27 23.50
C THR A 285 -17.58 3.60 22.23
N GLN A 286 -18.80 3.06 22.29
CA GLN A 286 -19.41 2.44 21.11
C GLN A 286 -19.62 3.45 19.97
N GLU A 287 -19.88 4.72 20.28
CA GLU A 287 -20.04 5.80 19.30
C GLU A 287 -18.73 6.14 18.58
N GLU A 288 -17.63 6.28 19.34
CA GLU A 288 -16.29 6.48 18.79
C GLU A 288 -15.90 5.30 17.89
N PHE A 289 -16.15 4.06 18.34
CA PHE A 289 -15.89 2.87 17.54
C PHE A 289 -16.68 2.85 16.23
N VAL A 290 -17.98 3.17 16.26
CA VAL A 290 -18.82 3.22 15.06
C VAL A 290 -18.30 4.27 14.09
N THR A 291 -17.84 5.42 14.59
CA THR A 291 -17.22 6.47 13.76
C THR A 291 -15.95 5.97 13.08
N LEU A 292 -15.02 5.38 13.86
CA LEU A 292 -13.79 4.79 13.33
C LEU A 292 -14.08 3.72 12.27
N HIS A 293 -15.01 2.81 12.56
CA HIS A 293 -15.36 1.72 11.66
C HIS A 293 -16.04 2.21 10.37
N ASN A 294 -16.97 3.17 10.46
CA ASN A 294 -17.61 3.74 9.28
C ASN A 294 -16.59 4.45 8.37
N ASN A 295 -15.63 5.17 8.95
CA ASN A 295 -14.56 5.80 8.20
C ASN A 295 -13.58 4.78 7.59
N LEU A 296 -13.27 3.70 8.33
CA LEU A 296 -12.49 2.58 7.83
C LEU A 296 -13.13 1.98 6.57
N VAL A 297 -14.44 1.73 6.61
CA VAL A 297 -15.22 1.20 5.49
C VAL A 297 -15.14 2.12 4.26
N LYS A 298 -15.22 3.44 4.45
CA LYS A 298 -15.08 4.41 3.34
C LYS A 298 -13.70 4.33 2.67
N ILE A 299 -12.62 4.15 3.44
CA ILE A 299 -11.26 4.12 2.91
C ILE A 299 -10.84 2.76 2.35
N GLN A 300 -11.59 1.68 2.57
CA GLN A 300 -11.26 0.33 2.10
C GLN A 300 -10.88 0.29 0.61
N LYS A 301 -11.63 1.02 -0.23
CA LYS A 301 -11.39 1.11 -1.67
C LYS A 301 -9.97 1.60 -2.02
N HIS A 302 -9.40 2.51 -1.22
CA HIS A 302 -8.05 3.07 -1.43
C HIS A 302 -6.95 2.04 -1.22
N PHE A 303 -7.26 0.92 -0.55
CA PHE A 303 -6.33 -0.18 -0.27
C PHE A 303 -6.64 -1.42 -1.13
N GLN A 304 -7.63 -1.34 -2.00
CA GLN A 304 -8.03 -2.43 -2.89
C GLN A 304 -7.43 -2.27 -4.28
N TRP A 305 -6.80 -3.34 -4.78
CA TRP A 305 -6.31 -3.41 -6.15
C TRP A 305 -7.40 -3.96 -7.06
N ASN A 306 -7.75 -3.23 -8.12
CA ASN A 306 -8.69 -3.67 -9.16
C ASN A 306 -7.97 -3.80 -10.50
N THR A 307 -8.43 -4.72 -11.35
CA THR A 307 -8.01 -4.80 -12.76
C THR A 307 -9.26 -5.03 -13.62
N PRO A 308 -9.65 -4.07 -14.48
CA PRO A 308 -9.03 -2.77 -14.70
C PRO A 308 -9.06 -1.86 -13.45
N PRO A 309 -8.13 -0.88 -13.32
CA PRO A 309 -8.13 0.02 -12.18
C PRO A 309 -9.34 0.95 -12.18
N VAL A 310 -9.89 1.25 -11.01
CA VAL A 310 -11.07 2.12 -10.83
C VAL A 310 -10.71 3.37 -10.02
N ARG A 311 -11.44 4.47 -10.25
CA ARG A 311 -11.16 5.76 -9.59
C ARG A 311 -11.06 5.58 -8.07
N HIS A 312 -10.05 6.21 -7.48
CA HIS A 312 -9.68 6.14 -6.06
C HIS A 312 -9.27 4.75 -5.52
N ASP A 313 -9.03 3.75 -6.36
CA ASP A 313 -8.47 2.47 -5.91
C ASP A 313 -6.98 2.57 -5.54
N ALA A 314 -6.40 1.47 -5.04
CA ALA A 314 -4.98 1.40 -4.69
C ALA A 314 -4.05 1.89 -5.80
N PHE A 315 -4.33 1.52 -7.06
CA PHE A 315 -3.52 1.95 -8.18
C PHE A 315 -3.58 3.47 -8.34
N HIS A 316 -4.78 4.06 -8.36
CA HIS A 316 -4.92 5.51 -8.50
C HIS A 316 -4.37 6.28 -7.31
N MET A 317 -4.47 5.75 -6.09
CA MET A 317 -3.89 6.39 -4.90
C MET A 317 -2.36 6.40 -4.98
N VAL A 318 -1.73 5.33 -5.49
CA VAL A 318 -0.29 5.33 -5.81
C VAL A 318 0.05 6.36 -6.89
N MET A 319 -0.75 6.44 -7.97
CA MET A 319 -0.54 7.45 -9.01
C MET A 319 -0.68 8.88 -8.48
N TYR A 320 -1.62 9.10 -7.57
CA TYR A 320 -1.82 10.38 -6.92
C TYR A 320 -0.63 10.76 -6.01
N ASP A 321 -0.11 9.82 -5.23
CA ASP A 321 1.06 10.09 -4.38
C ASP A 321 2.31 10.40 -5.21
N LEU A 322 2.51 9.70 -6.34
CA LEU A 322 3.56 10.04 -7.30
C LEU A 322 3.36 11.45 -7.89
N TRP A 323 2.11 11.82 -8.19
CA TRP A 323 1.75 13.17 -8.61
C TRP A 323 2.00 14.22 -7.51
N LEU A 324 1.83 13.92 -6.24
CA LEU A 324 2.22 14.88 -5.19
C LEU A 324 3.74 15.07 -5.15
N ARG A 325 4.49 13.98 -5.28
CA ARG A 325 5.97 14.00 -5.24
C ARG A 325 6.61 14.71 -6.43
N HIS A 326 5.99 14.67 -7.62
CA HIS A 326 6.58 15.31 -8.80
C HIS A 326 6.74 16.83 -8.64
N HIS A 327 5.89 17.49 -7.85
CA HIS A 327 6.00 18.93 -7.59
C HIS A 327 7.18 19.30 -6.69
N VAL A 328 7.72 18.35 -5.94
CA VAL A 328 8.85 18.54 -5.01
C VAL A 328 10.18 18.40 -5.74
N ILE A 329 10.20 17.67 -6.85
CA ILE A 329 11.39 17.43 -7.68
C ILE A 329 11.62 18.66 -8.56
N LYS A 330 12.77 19.31 -8.39
CA LYS A 330 13.19 20.49 -9.17
C LYS A 330 14.46 20.20 -9.95
#